data_AF-A0A818I3I0-F1
#
_entry.id   AF-A0A818I3I0-F1
#
_cell.length_a   1.000
_cell.length_b   1.000
_cell.length_c   1.000
_cell.angle_alpha   90.00
_cell.angle_beta   90.00
_cell.angle_gamma   90.00
#
_symmetry.space_group_name_H-M   'P 1'
#
loop_
_entity.id
_entity.type
_entity.pdbx_description
1 polymer ?
#
loop_
_entity_poly.entity_id
_entity_poly.type
_entity_poly.pdbx_seq_one_letter_code
_entity_poly.pdbx_strand_id
1 'polypeptide(L)'
;MMGSKFTIVHLLLVTALIHFLQASFTEVPPPPKRPERFNSREELKKYLQKVHEYHMIVGRWRLRRDHEQPEYDTPSNNDLFKFFDINNDHFISNKEFVQRMRFKT
;
A
#
# COMPACT_ATOMS: atom_id res chain seq x y z
N MET A 1 -47.64 10.00 -27.20
CA MET A 1 -47.04 9.50 -25.93
C MET A 1 -45.92 8.48 -26.20
N MET A 2 -44.86 8.84 -26.97
CA MET A 2 -43.76 7.92 -27.31
C MET A 2 -42.45 8.15 -26.53
N GLY A 3 -42.24 9.33 -25.91
CA GLY A 3 -40.99 9.67 -25.22
C GLY A 3 -40.77 9.01 -23.85
N SER A 4 -41.82 8.50 -23.20
CA SER A 4 -41.72 7.95 -21.83
C SER A 4 -41.09 6.55 -21.75
N LYS A 5 -41.22 5.72 -22.80
CA LYS A 5 -40.65 4.37 -22.81
C LYS A 5 -39.15 4.39 -23.07
N PHE A 6 -38.69 5.27 -23.97
CA PHE A 6 -37.26 5.44 -24.27
C PHE A 6 -36.47 6.00 -23.09
N THR A 7 -37.08 6.90 -22.31
CA THR A 7 -36.47 7.46 -21.10
C THR A 7 -36.31 6.40 -20.01
N ILE A 8 -37.30 5.53 -19.81
CA ILE A 8 -37.19 4.41 -18.85
C ILE A 8 -36.11 3.42 -19.28
N VAL A 9 -36.04 3.07 -20.58
CA VAL A 9 -35.00 2.16 -21.09
C VAL A 9 -33.59 2.76 -20.96
N HIS A 10 -33.43 4.06 -21.25
CA HIS A 10 -32.14 4.74 -21.05
C HIS A 10 -31.76 4.81 -19.57
N LEU A 11 -32.72 5.11 -18.70
CA LEU A 11 -32.49 5.14 -17.25
C LEU A 11 -32.03 3.76 -16.74
N LEU A 12 -32.68 2.68 -17.18
CA LEU A 12 -32.30 1.31 -16.82
C LEU A 12 -30.89 0.97 -17.33
N LEU A 13 -30.56 1.31 -18.57
CA LEU A 13 -29.22 1.10 -19.13
C LEU A 13 -28.13 1.84 -18.35
N VAL A 14 -28.37 3.10 -17.99
CA VAL A 14 -27.41 3.89 -17.19
C VAL A 14 -27.25 3.30 -15.79
N THR A 15 -28.34 2.89 -15.13
CA THR A 15 -28.25 2.27 -13.80
C THR A 15 -27.54 0.93 -13.81
N ALA A 16 -27.73 0.11 -14.85
CA ALA A 16 -27.02 -1.16 -15.03
C ALA A 16 -25.52 -0.94 -15.27
N LEU A 17 -25.15 0.07 -16.06
CA LEU A 17 -23.76 0.43 -16.30
C LEU A 17 -23.06 0.90 -15.02
N ILE A 18 -23.74 1.71 -14.19
CA ILE A 18 -23.21 2.18 -12.90
C ILE A 18 -22.99 0.99 -11.94
N HIS A 19 -23.94 0.05 -11.85
CA HIS A 19 -23.79 -1.13 -11.00
C HIS A 19 -22.66 -2.06 -11.48
N PHE A 20 -22.52 -2.24 -12.79
CA PHE A 20 -21.44 -3.03 -13.37
C PHE A 20 -20.06 -2.41 -13.09
N LEU A 21 -19.95 -1.09 -13.21
CA LEU A 21 -18.73 -0.35 -12.85
C LEU A 21 -18.46 -0.49 -11.35
N GLN A 22 -19.45 -0.36 -10.48
CA GLN A 22 -19.26 -0.50 -9.03
C GLN A 22 -18.79 -1.90 -8.60
N ALA A 23 -19.31 -2.95 -9.23
CA ALA A 23 -18.88 -4.33 -8.96
C ALA A 23 -17.40 -4.59 -9.31
N SER A 24 -16.79 -3.75 -10.15
CA SER A 24 -15.41 -3.91 -10.63
C SER A 24 -14.35 -3.33 -9.69
N PHE A 25 -14.73 -2.54 -8.67
CA PHE A 25 -13.80 -1.74 -7.87
C PHE A 25 -13.68 -2.16 -6.39
N THR A 26 -14.27 -3.27 -5.98
CA THR A 26 -14.44 -3.58 -4.55
C THR A 26 -13.37 -4.44 -3.89
N GLU A 27 -12.38 -4.94 -4.62
CA GLU A 27 -11.35 -5.80 -4.03
C GLU A 27 -10.06 -5.03 -3.82
N VAL A 28 -9.96 -4.41 -2.65
CA VAL A 28 -8.68 -3.94 -2.13
C VAL A 28 -7.76 -5.16 -2.03
N PRO A 29 -6.58 -5.17 -2.69
CA PRO A 29 -5.68 -6.32 -2.63
C PRO A 29 -5.29 -6.56 -1.17
N PRO A 30 -5.12 -7.81 -0.72
CA PRO A 30 -4.73 -8.07 0.66
C PRO A 30 -3.36 -7.45 0.98
N PRO A 31 -3.10 -7.05 2.23
CA PRO A 31 -1.82 -6.48 2.61
C PRO A 31 -0.69 -7.45 2.27
N PRO A 32 0.44 -6.97 1.72
CA PRO A 32 1.55 -7.82 1.36
C PRO A 32 2.07 -8.55 2.60
N LYS A 33 2.07 -9.89 2.54
CA LYS A 33 2.55 -10.73 3.63
C LYS A 33 4.03 -10.45 3.88
N ARG A 34 4.36 -10.13 5.13
CA ARG A 34 5.75 -9.91 5.55
C ARG A 34 6.50 -11.25 5.60
N PRO A 35 7.67 -11.36 4.95
CA PRO A 35 8.50 -12.55 5.08
C PRO A 35 9.09 -12.66 6.49
N GLU A 36 9.43 -13.88 6.90
CA GLU A 36 10.04 -14.15 8.22
C GLU A 36 11.46 -13.60 8.34
N ARG A 37 12.16 -13.53 7.20
CA ARG A 37 13.50 -12.96 7.06
C ARG A 37 13.70 -12.39 5.67
N PHE A 38 14.51 -11.34 5.55
CA PHE A 38 15.03 -10.84 4.27
C PHE A 38 16.46 -11.32 4.11
N ASN A 39 16.75 -12.04 3.02
CA ASN A 39 18.06 -12.63 2.76
C ASN A 39 18.93 -11.76 1.84
N SER A 40 18.34 -10.73 1.24
CA SER A 40 19.05 -9.82 0.36
C SER A 40 18.40 -8.44 0.35
N ARG A 41 19.17 -7.46 -0.14
CA ARG A 41 18.71 -6.07 -0.30
C ARG A 41 17.58 -5.97 -1.33
N GLU A 42 17.65 -6.80 -2.36
CA GLU A 42 16.66 -6.88 -3.42
C GLU A 42 15.33 -7.41 -2.87
N GLU A 43 15.35 -8.35 -1.93
CA GLU A 43 14.15 -8.87 -1.27
C GLU A 43 13.46 -7.79 -0.43
N LEU A 44 14.24 -7.05 0.37
CA LEU A 44 13.75 -5.91 1.15
C LEU A 44 13.14 -4.84 0.24
N LYS A 45 13.83 -4.47 -0.84
CA LYS A 45 13.36 -3.46 -1.81
C LYS A 45 12.03 -3.87 -2.45
N LYS A 46 11.94 -5.11 -2.93
CA LYS A 46 10.71 -5.64 -3.54
C LYS A 46 9.55 -5.63 -2.54
N TYR A 47 9.80 -5.96 -1.27
CA TYR A 47 8.77 -5.91 -0.24
C TYR A 47 8.30 -4.47 0.05
N LEU A 48 9.24 -3.54 0.25
CA LEU A 48 8.90 -2.13 0.48
C LEU A 48 8.12 -1.51 -0.69
N GLN A 49 8.47 -1.89 -1.93
CA GLN A 49 7.73 -1.48 -3.12
C GLN A 49 6.28 -2.00 -3.10
N LYS A 50 6.06 -3.29 -2.77
CA LYS A 50 4.71 -3.85 -2.63
C LYS A 50 3.90 -3.18 -1.52
N VAL A 51 4.54 -2.87 -0.39
CA VAL A 51 3.90 -2.12 0.71
C VAL A 51 3.50 -0.72 0.25
N HIS A 52 4.37 -0.04 -0.50
CA HIS A 52 4.06 1.27 -1.07
C HIS A 52 2.88 1.20 -2.05
N GLU A 53 2.89 0.25 -2.99
CA GLU A 53 1.80 0.03 -3.96
C GLU A 53 0.47 -0.28 -3.27
N TYR A 54 0.48 -1.16 -2.27
CA TYR A 54 -0.70 -1.44 -1.44
C TYR A 54 -1.25 -0.17 -0.80
N HIS A 55 -0.40 0.66 -0.18
CA HIS A 55 -0.82 1.92 0.43
C HIS A 55 -1.25 3.01 -0.57
N MET A 56 -0.83 2.92 -1.84
CA MET A 56 -1.37 3.79 -2.89
C MET A 56 -2.82 3.44 -3.23
N ILE A 57 -3.17 2.15 -3.18
CA ILE A 57 -4.52 1.65 -3.48
C ILE A 57 -5.46 1.82 -2.30
N VAL A 58 -5.02 1.41 -1.10
CA VAL A 58 -5.83 1.46 0.14
C VAL A 58 -5.92 2.88 0.71
N GLY A 59 -5.04 3.78 0.26
CA GLY A 59 -4.77 5.06 0.89
C GLY A 59 -3.80 4.91 2.05
N ARG A 60 -2.83 5.83 2.15
CA ARG A 60 -2.00 5.94 3.36
C ARG A 60 -2.90 6.41 4.50
N TRP A 61 -2.93 5.67 5.61
CA TRP A 61 -3.34 6.24 6.89
C TRP A 61 -2.46 7.47 7.13
N ARG A 62 -3.04 8.65 6.97
CA ARG A 62 -2.36 9.92 7.20
C ARG A 62 -2.12 10.01 8.70
N LEU A 63 -0.93 9.60 9.14
CA LEU A 63 -0.39 10.03 10.43
C LEU A 63 -0.48 11.56 10.46
N ARG A 64 -1.09 12.09 11.53
CA ARG A 64 -1.34 13.52 11.75
C ARG A 64 -0.09 14.31 11.38
N ARG A 65 -0.26 15.31 10.50
CA ARG A 65 0.75 16.31 10.17
C ARG A 65 0.75 17.37 11.26
N ASP A 66 1.12 16.95 12.46
CA ASP A 66 1.43 17.87 13.54
C ASP A 66 2.95 17.72 13.73
N HIS A 67 3.70 18.77 13.40
CA HIS A 67 5.18 18.88 13.34
C HIS A 67 5.81 18.75 11.95
N GLU A 68 6.34 19.89 11.51
CA GLU A 68 7.50 20.10 10.63
C GLU A 68 8.07 18.82 10.02
N GLN A 69 7.97 18.68 8.69
CA GLN A 69 8.72 17.65 7.98
C GLN A 69 10.20 17.87 8.29
N PRO A 70 10.88 16.96 9.01
CA PRO A 70 12.32 16.97 8.98
C PRO A 70 12.70 16.70 7.53
N GLU A 71 13.62 17.49 6.99
CA GLU A 71 14.33 17.16 5.77
C GLU A 71 15.06 15.84 6.03
N TYR A 72 14.36 14.72 5.81
CA TYR A 72 14.96 13.41 5.87
C TYR A 72 15.73 13.26 4.57
N ASP A 73 17.05 13.44 4.64
CA ASP A 73 17.98 12.87 3.67
C ASP A 73 17.50 11.45 3.38
N THR A 74 16.97 11.20 2.19
CA THR A 74 16.56 9.86 1.79
C THR A 74 17.79 8.96 1.92
N PRO A 75 17.83 8.04 2.90
CA PRO A 75 18.99 7.20 3.09
C PRO A 75 19.26 6.45 1.80
N SER A 76 20.53 6.38 1.38
CA SER A 76 20.87 5.59 0.20
C SER A 76 20.40 4.15 0.41
N ASN A 77 20.12 3.40 -0.66
CA ASN A 77 19.68 1.99 -0.53
C ASN A 77 20.65 1.14 0.32
N ASN A 78 21.93 1.51 0.38
CA ASN A 78 22.92 0.85 1.24
C ASN A 78 22.71 1.16 2.73
N ASP A 79 22.23 2.34 3.05
CA ASP A 79 21.99 2.77 4.44
C ASP A 79 20.67 2.22 4.96
N LEU A 80 19.69 2.02 4.08
CA LEU A 80 18.41 1.41 4.42
C LEU A 80 18.53 -0.04 4.90
N PHE A 81 19.33 -0.87 4.22
CA PHE A 81 19.53 -2.25 4.66
C PHE A 81 20.27 -2.30 6.01
N LYS A 82 21.34 -1.49 6.15
CA LYS A 82 22.08 -1.34 7.42
C LYS A 82 21.23 -0.76 8.55
N PHE A 83 20.24 0.07 8.23
CA PHE A 83 19.32 0.61 9.22
C PHE A 83 18.45 -0.49 9.83
N PHE A 84 18.07 -1.50 9.03
CA PHE A 84 17.24 -2.62 9.49
C PHE A 84 18.05 -3.80 10.04
N ASP A 85 19.26 -4.04 9.54
CA ASP A 85 20.18 -5.08 10.01
C ASP A 85 20.91 -4.60 11.28
N ILE A 86 20.38 -4.94 12.45
CA ILE A 86 20.85 -4.38 13.74
C ILE A 86 22.09 -5.12 14.22
N ASN A 87 22.14 -6.44 14.01
CA ASN A 87 23.25 -7.29 14.41
C ASN A 87 24.37 -7.37 13.35
N ASN A 88 24.18 -6.75 12.18
CA ASN A 88 25.11 -6.74 11.05
C ASN A 88 25.46 -8.16 10.58
N ASP A 89 24.48 -9.07 10.57
CA ASP A 89 24.64 -10.44 10.09
C ASP A 89 24.35 -10.58 8.58
N HIS A 90 24.07 -9.45 7.89
CA HIS A 90 23.69 -9.37 6.49
C HIS A 90 22.31 -9.96 6.17
N PHE A 91 21.52 -10.27 7.20
CA PHE A 91 20.11 -10.63 7.12
C PHE A 91 19.28 -9.60 7.91
N ILE A 92 17.99 -9.55 7.62
CA ILE A 92 17.06 -8.78 8.45
C ILE A 92 15.99 -9.73 8.91
N SER A 93 16.00 -10.03 10.21
CA SER A 93 14.93 -10.80 10.83
C SER A 93 13.65 -9.97 10.95
N ASN A 94 12.51 -10.65 11.04
CA ASN A 94 11.23 -9.98 11.30
C ASN A 94 11.26 -9.13 12.58
N LYS A 95 11.99 -9.57 13.62
CA LYS A 95 12.12 -8.84 14.88
C LYS A 95 12.79 -7.48 14.67
N GLU A 96 13.90 -7.46 13.94
CA GLU A 96 14.65 -6.22 13.66
C GLU A 96 13.85 -5.28 12.76
N PHE A 97 13.19 -5.84 11.75
CA PHE A 97 12.32 -5.08 10.87
C PHE A 97 11.20 -4.37 11.65
N VAL A 98 10.49 -5.10 12.53
CA VAL A 98 9.41 -4.54 13.37
C VAL A 98 9.94 -3.51 14.35
N GLN A 99 11.08 -3.79 14.99
CA GLN A 99 11.71 -2.90 15.97
C GLN A 99 12.01 -1.51 15.36
N ARG A 100 12.48 -1.48 14.11
CA ARG A 100 12.80 -0.24 13.39
C ARG A 100 11.58 0.45 12.80
N MET A 101 10.56 -0.30 12.37
CA MET A 101 9.33 0.27 11.80
C MET A 101 8.44 0.99 12.82
N ARG A 102 8.70 0.87 14.14
CA ARG A 102 7.89 1.49 15.22
C ARG A 102 6.38 1.46 14.92
N PHE A 103 5.86 0.31 14.51
CA PHE A 103 4.42 0.07 14.67
C PHE A 103 4.18 -0.09 16.16
N LYS A 104 3.83 1.00 16.86
CA LYS A 104 3.12 0.87 18.13
C LYS A 104 1.82 0.13 17.80
N THR A 105 1.77 -1.16 18.13
CA THR A 105 0.51 -1.90 18.29
C THR A 105 -0.37 -1.21 19.31
#